data_AF-A0A967T535-F1
#
_entry.id   AF-A0A967T535-F1
#
_cell.length_a   1.000
_cell.length_b   1.000
_cell.length_c   1.000
_cell.angle_alpha   90.00
_cell.angle_beta   90.00
_cell.angle_gamma   90.00
#
_symmetry.space_group_name_H-M   'P 1'
#
loop_
_entity.id
_entity.type
_entity.pdbx_description
1 polymer ?
#
loop_
_entity_poly.entity_id
_entity_poly.type
_entity_poly.pdbx_seq_one_letter_code
_entity_poly.pdbx_strand_id
1 'polypeptide(L)'
;PKGIKNIATDIKEELEEFVSITESGETFLVTKQRALIKSLLSKASKGDVRAAQTLLGLKAEVDQREREQETEAWFSEEDLEIIEQFQSRQHPSSETSQGDENEKE
;
A
#
# COMPACT_ATOMS: atom_id res chain seq x y z
N PRO A 1 -0.84 -6.57 30.11
CA PRO A 1 -1.43 -7.91 29.84
C PRO A 1 -0.90 -8.44 28.50
N LYS A 2 0.09 -9.34 28.55
CA LYS A 2 0.66 -9.99 27.36
C LYS A 2 -0.35 -11.05 26.89
N GLY A 3 -0.87 -10.94 25.67
CA GLY A 3 -1.76 -11.96 25.09
C GLY A 3 -3.07 -11.45 24.49
N ILE A 4 -3.40 -10.17 24.59
CA ILE A 4 -4.54 -9.60 23.88
C ILE A 4 -4.07 -9.28 22.46
N LYS A 5 -4.59 -10.01 21.47
CA LYS A 5 -4.36 -9.70 20.06
C LYS A 5 -4.92 -8.32 19.76
N ASN A 6 -4.27 -7.62 18.83
CA ASN A 6 -4.83 -6.38 18.32
C ASN A 6 -6.12 -6.72 17.54
N ILE A 7 -7.15 -5.87 17.63
CA ILE A 7 -8.39 -6.00 16.84
C ILE A 7 -8.08 -6.17 15.35
N ALA A 8 -7.07 -5.48 14.84
CA ALA A 8 -6.65 -5.64 13.45
C ALA A 8 -6.21 -7.08 13.12
N THR A 9 -5.53 -7.74 14.06
CA THR A 9 -5.11 -9.14 13.95
C THR A 9 -6.32 -10.06 14.01
N ASP A 10 -7.24 -9.85 14.95
CA ASP A 10 -8.44 -10.67 15.08
C ASP A 10 -9.33 -10.59 13.82
N ILE A 11 -9.53 -9.38 13.28
CA ILE A 11 -10.28 -9.19 12.03
C ILE A 11 -9.58 -9.91 10.87
N LYS A 12 -8.26 -9.82 10.77
CA LYS A 12 -7.51 -10.50 9.71
C LYS A 12 -7.69 -12.02 9.80
N GLU A 13 -7.47 -12.61 10.96
CA GLU A 13 -7.59 -14.05 11.17
C GLU A 13 -9.02 -14.54 10.90
N GLU A 14 -10.02 -13.83 11.43
CA GLU A 14 -11.44 -14.12 11.19
C GLU A 14 -11.78 -14.10 9.69
N LEU A 15 -11.29 -13.09 8.95
CA LEU A 15 -11.54 -12.98 7.51
C LEU A 15 -10.89 -14.10 6.68
N GLU A 16 -9.80 -14.69 7.19
CA GLU A 16 -9.09 -15.83 6.58
C GLU A 16 -9.77 -17.17 6.84
N GLU A 17 -10.66 -17.28 7.84
CA GLU A 17 -11.41 -18.51 8.13
C GLU A 17 -12.39 -18.88 7.01
N PHE A 18 -12.69 -20.18 6.90
CA PHE A 18 -13.58 -20.72 5.87
C PHE A 18 -15.04 -20.78 6.30
N VAL A 19 -15.93 -20.55 5.34
CA VAL A 19 -17.38 -20.73 5.43
C VAL A 19 -17.92 -21.38 4.16
N SER A 20 -18.98 -22.16 4.33
CA SER A 20 -19.73 -22.72 3.20
C SER A 20 -20.79 -21.74 2.72
N ILE A 21 -20.78 -21.42 1.43
CA ILE A 21 -21.82 -20.61 0.78
C ILE A 21 -22.44 -21.41 -0.36
N THR A 22 -23.71 -21.16 -0.67
CA THR A 22 -24.38 -21.77 -1.83
C THR A 22 -24.60 -20.71 -2.90
N GLU A 23 -24.06 -20.96 -4.09
CA GLU A 23 -24.23 -20.11 -5.27
C GLU A 23 -24.65 -20.96 -6.46
N SER A 24 -25.68 -20.53 -7.20
CA SER A 24 -26.18 -21.25 -8.39
C SER A 24 -26.55 -22.73 -8.14
N GLY A 25 -26.91 -23.08 -6.90
CA GLY A 25 -27.27 -24.44 -6.50
C GLY A 25 -26.09 -25.31 -6.06
N GLU A 26 -24.85 -24.82 -6.16
CA GLU A 26 -23.65 -25.52 -5.71
C GLU A 26 -23.11 -24.89 -4.41
N THR A 27 -22.56 -25.73 -3.54
CA THR A 27 -21.98 -25.30 -2.26
C THR A 27 -20.46 -25.21 -2.39
N PHE A 28 -19.91 -24.05 -2.07
CA PHE A 28 -18.48 -23.75 -2.12
C PHE A 28 -17.95 -23.45 -0.72
N LEU A 29 -16.78 -24.00 -0.40
CA LEU A 29 -16.01 -23.61 0.77
C LEU A 29 -15.10 -22.43 0.38
N VAL A 30 -15.32 -21.27 0.97
CA VAL A 30 -14.57 -20.04 0.67
C VAL A 30 -14.21 -19.31 1.97
N THR A 31 -13.26 -18.38 1.93
CA THR A 31 -12.96 -17.55 3.11
C THR A 31 -14.13 -16.61 3.43
N LYS A 32 -14.26 -16.19 4.70
CA LYS A 32 -15.27 -15.21 5.13
C LYS A 32 -15.15 -13.91 4.36
N GLN A 33 -13.92 -13.47 4.06
CA GLN A 33 -13.67 -12.32 3.19
C GLN A 33 -14.29 -12.51 1.80
N ARG A 34 -14.05 -13.65 1.15
CA ARG A 34 -14.59 -13.94 -0.19
C ARG A 34 -16.12 -14.03 -0.15
N ALA A 35 -16.68 -14.65 0.89
CA ALA A 35 -18.13 -14.72 1.10
C ALA A 35 -18.76 -13.33 1.25
N LEU A 36 -18.13 -12.44 2.01
CA LEU A 36 -18.57 -11.05 2.19
C LEU A 36 -18.60 -10.30 0.84
N ILE A 37 -17.52 -10.39 0.05
CA ILE A 37 -17.42 -9.75 -1.27
C ILE A 37 -18.52 -10.28 -2.21
N LYS A 38 -18.71 -11.60 -2.25
CA LYS A 38 -19.75 -12.24 -3.07
C LYS A 38 -21.16 -11.78 -2.67
N SER A 39 -21.43 -11.69 -1.36
CA SER A 39 -22.70 -11.18 -0.83
C SER A 39 -22.95 -9.72 -1.21
N LEU A 40 -21.94 -8.86 -1.08
CA LEU A 40 -22.01 -7.46 -1.50
C LEU A 40 -22.28 -7.35 -3.00
N LEU A 41 -21.59 -8.14 -3.83
CA LEU A 41 -21.75 -8.11 -5.28
C LEU A 41 -23.15 -8.60 -5.68
N SER A 42 -23.67 -9.63 -5.03
CA SER A 42 -25.04 -10.12 -5.24
C SER A 42 -26.08 -9.05 -4.90
N LYS A 43 -25.92 -8.34 -3.77
CA LYS A 43 -26.81 -7.24 -3.37
C LYS A 43 -26.74 -6.07 -4.34
N ALA A 44 -25.53 -5.63 -4.69
CA ALA A 44 -25.31 -4.55 -5.64
C ALA A 44 -25.95 -4.86 -7.01
N SER A 45 -25.77 -6.10 -7.51
CA SER A 45 -26.37 -6.55 -8.77
C SER A 45 -27.91 -6.57 -8.74
N LYS A 46 -28.51 -6.65 -7.56
CA LYS A 46 -29.96 -6.56 -7.34
C LYS A 46 -30.46 -5.14 -7.09
N GLY A 47 -29.59 -4.13 -7.22
CA GLY A 47 -29.94 -2.71 -7.08
C GLY A 47 -29.70 -2.11 -5.69
N ASP A 48 -29.01 -2.81 -4.77
CA ASP A 48 -28.58 -2.21 -3.50
C ASP A 48 -27.46 -1.20 -3.75
N VAL A 49 -27.85 0.08 -3.81
CA VAL A 49 -26.95 1.20 -4.06
C VAL A 49 -25.84 1.30 -3.00
N ARG A 50 -26.14 0.97 -1.73
CA ARG A 50 -25.14 1.04 -0.66
C ARG A 50 -24.09 -0.05 -0.84
N ALA A 51 -24.52 -1.27 -1.16
CA ALA A 51 -23.59 -2.36 -1.47
C ALA A 51 -22.70 -2.04 -2.67
N ALA A 52 -23.26 -1.41 -3.72
CA ALA A 52 -22.50 -0.95 -4.88
C ALA A 52 -21.47 0.13 -4.49
N GLN A 53 -21.86 1.13 -3.71
CA GLN A 53 -20.96 2.17 -3.21
C GLN A 53 -19.82 1.59 -2.37
N THR A 54 -20.11 0.64 -1.48
CA THR A 54 -19.08 -0.05 -0.69
C THR A 54 -18.06 -0.77 -1.57
N LEU A 55 -18.52 -1.50 -2.60
CA LEU A 55 -17.62 -2.18 -3.54
C LEU A 55 -16.77 -1.22 -4.36
N LEU A 56 -17.37 -0.13 -4.85
CA LEU A 56 -16.64 0.88 -5.61
C LEU A 56 -15.59 1.59 -4.75
N GLY A 57 -15.90 1.87 -3.48
CA GLY A 57 -14.94 2.41 -2.52
C GLY A 57 -13.75 1.47 -2.29
N LEU A 58 -14.02 0.19 -2.03
CA LEU A 58 -12.97 -0.82 -1.87
C LEU A 58 -12.08 -0.93 -3.11
N LYS A 59 -12.67 -0.92 -4.31
CA LYS A 59 -11.91 -0.96 -5.57
C LYS A 59 -11.01 0.26 -5.72
N ALA A 60 -11.53 1.46 -5.44
CA ALA A 60 -10.77 2.69 -5.53
C ALA A 60 -9.57 2.71 -4.55
N GLU A 61 -9.75 2.19 -3.34
CA GLU A 61 -8.65 2.05 -2.36
C GLU A 61 -7.57 1.06 -2.81
N VAL A 62 -7.97 -0.09 -3.36
CA VAL A 62 -7.03 -1.07 -3.90
C VAL A 62 -6.22 -0.46 -5.05
N ASP A 63 -6.90 0.19 -6.00
CA ASP A 63 -6.26 0.83 -7.15
C ASP A 63 -5.31 1.95 -6.72
N GLN A 64 -5.64 2.68 -5.66
CA GLN A 64 -4.78 3.72 -5.12
C GLN A 64 -3.50 3.13 -4.51
N ARG A 65 -3.61 2.06 -3.72
CA ARG A 65 -2.45 1.38 -3.13
C ARG A 65 -1.54 0.78 -4.22
N GLU A 66 -2.12 0.21 -5.26
CA GLU A 66 -1.35 -0.34 -6.40
C GLU A 66 -0.56 0.78 -7.11
N ARG A 67 -1.17 1.94 -7.36
CA ARG A 67 -0.47 3.12 -7.93
C ARG A 67 0.64 3.65 -7.03
N GLU A 68 0.43 3.69 -5.72
CA GLU A 68 1.44 4.13 -4.75
C GLU A 68 2.64 3.18 -4.75
N GLN A 69 2.41 1.87 -4.78
CA GLN A 69 3.47 0.86 -4.88
C GLN A 69 4.25 0.95 -6.20
N GLU A 70 3.58 1.19 -7.34
CA GLU A 70 4.25 1.42 -8.62
C GLU A 70 5.12 2.68 -8.60
N THR A 71 4.70 3.72 -7.88
CA THR A 71 5.47 4.97 -7.75
C THR A 71 6.70 4.78 -6.87
N GLU A 72 6.59 4.00 -5.78
CA GLU A 72 7.74 3.67 -4.92
C GLU A 72 8.76 2.77 -5.63
N ALA A 73 8.31 1.89 -6.53
CA ALA A 73 9.17 1.01 -7.32
C ALA A 73 9.83 1.70 -8.54
N TRP A 74 9.51 2.97 -8.82
CA TRP A 74 9.98 3.69 -10.01
C TRP A 74 11.47 4.02 -9.98
N PHE A 75 12.06 4.23 -8.81
CA PHE A 75 13.49 4.50 -8.70
C PHE A 75 14.24 3.20 -8.41
N SER A 76 15.04 2.74 -9.39
CA SER A 76 16.01 1.69 -9.11
C SER A 76 17.15 2.23 -8.22
N GLU A 77 17.91 1.34 -7.59
CA GLU A 77 19.14 1.73 -6.87
C GLU A 77 20.10 2.51 -7.79
N GLU A 78 20.14 2.15 -9.08
CA GLU A 78 20.94 2.83 -10.10
C GLU A 78 20.43 4.25 -10.40
N ASP A 79 19.11 4.48 -10.39
CA ASP A 79 18.54 5.82 -10.54
C ASP A 79 18.89 6.73 -9.37
N LEU A 80 18.92 6.18 -8.15
CA LEU A 80 19.34 6.90 -6.95
C LEU A 80 20.83 7.27 -7.01
N GLU A 81 21.69 6.38 -7.49
CA GLU A 81 23.12 6.68 -7.71
C GLU A 81 23.31 7.80 -8.74
N ILE A 82 22.53 7.80 -9.83
CA ILE A 82 22.59 8.87 -10.85
C ILE A 82 22.16 10.21 -10.25
N ILE A 83 21.09 10.21 -9.44
CA ILE A 83 20.59 11.42 -8.77
C ILE A 83 21.62 11.95 -7.76
N GLU A 84 22.25 11.07 -6.98
CA GLU A 84 23.30 11.44 -6.02
C GLU A 84 24.51 12.06 -6.73
N GLN A 85 25.00 11.42 -7.81
CA GLN A 85 26.08 11.96 -8.62
C GLN A 85 25.72 13.31 -9.26
N PHE A 86 24.46 13.50 -9.67
CA PHE A 86 24.00 14.78 -10.22
C PHE A 86 23.98 15.87 -9.15
N GLN A 87 23.51 15.58 -7.93
CA GLN A 87 23.49 16.54 -6.82
C GLN A 87 24.91 16.94 -6.39
N SER A 88 25.86 16.00 -6.31
CA SER A 88 27.26 16.30 -5.98
C SER A 88 27.95 17.19 -7.04
N ARG A 89 27.49 17.14 -8.30
CA ARG A 89 28.02 17.99 -9.38
C ARG A 89 27.44 19.42 -9.37
N GLN A 90 26.20 19.60 -8.90
CA GLN A 90 25.56 20.92 -8.82
C GLN A 90 25.95 21.72 -7.56
N HIS A 91 26.42 21.03 -6.52
CA HIS A 91 27.01 21.65 -5.33
C HIS A 91 28.47 21.23 -5.15
N PRO A 92 29.41 21.67 -6.01
CA PRO A 92 30.82 21.59 -5.67
C PRO A 92 31.04 22.51 -4.46
N SER A 93 31.38 21.92 -3.32
CA SER A 93 31.69 22.54 -2.04
C SER A 93 31.95 24.05 -2.08
N SER A 94 31.05 24.86 -1.51
CA SER A 94 31.39 26.20 -1.03
C SER A 94 32.21 26.11 0.27
N GLU A 95 33.22 25.24 0.32
CA GLU A 95 34.19 25.12 1.42
C GLU A 95 35.54 24.67 0.87
N THR A 96 36.17 25.55 0.10
CA THR A 96 37.64 25.64 0.09
C THR A 96 38.00 27.09 -0.23
N SER A 97 38.15 27.94 0.79
CA SER A 97 38.94 29.16 0.67
C SER A 97 40.15 29.00 1.59
N GLN A 98 41.29 28.80 0.95
CA GLN A 98 42.63 28.93 1.51
C GLN A 98 42.86 30.33 2.09
N GLY A 99 43.77 30.39 3.07
CA GLY A 99 44.37 31.61 3.59
C GLY A 99 45.60 31.27 4.42
N ASP A 100 46.61 30.68 3.78
CA ASP A 100 47.97 30.63 4.31
C ASP A 100 48.54 32.06 4.45
N GLU A 101 49.22 32.27 5.58
CA GLU A 101 50.36 33.18 5.79
C GLU A 101 50.15 34.70 5.66
N ASN A 102 50.26 35.42 6.79
CA ASN A 102 51.03 36.67 6.80
C ASN A 102 51.82 36.83 8.11
N GLU A 103 53.14 36.88 7.95
CA GLU A 103 54.16 37.15 8.96
C GLU A 103 54.38 38.67 9.09
N LYS A 104 54.83 39.11 10.28
CA LYS A 104 55.40 40.42 10.69
C LYS A 104 54.45 41.49 11.24
N GLU A 105 54.55 41.71 12.56
CA GLU A 105 55.28 42.86 13.12
C GLU A 105 55.98 42.47 14.44
#